data_AF-A0A9X3WGB3-F1
#
_entry.id   AF-A0A9X3WGB3-F1
#
_cell.length_a   1.000
_cell.length_b   1.000
_cell.length_c   1.000
_cell.angle_alpha   90.00
_cell.angle_beta   90.00
_cell.angle_gamma   90.00
#
_symmetry.space_group_name_H-M   'P 1'
#
loop_
_entity.id
_entity.type
_entity.pdbx_description
1 polymer ?
#
loop_
_entity_poly.entity_id
_entity_poly.type
_entity_poly.pdbx_seq_one_letter_code
_entity_poly.pdbx_strand_id
1 'polypeptide(L)'
;MERIIFIETGTGIDVHGQDITKAAVRAVENAIHYNSMPGIKNYLPEQSLHNMRVNIKLAVPLDKDKLDIERVKQEIPYGTVTVEVIDGGMATTSGIVLEDKDDKNDLMYIVNAAVEVGY
;
A
#
# COMPACT_ATOMS: atom_id res chain seq x y z
N MET A 1 -16.90 -4.05 4.12
CA MET A 1 -16.67 -5.48 3.84
C MET A 1 -17.42 -6.27 4.90
N GLU A 2 -18.15 -7.33 4.52
CA GLU A 2 -18.94 -8.15 5.45
C GLU A 2 -18.05 -9.18 6.17
N ARG A 3 -17.10 -9.79 5.45
CA ARG A 3 -16.17 -10.77 6.02
C ARG A 3 -14.76 -10.61 5.46
N ILE A 4 -13.77 -10.54 6.33
CA ILE A 4 -12.34 -10.62 6.00
C ILE A 4 -11.95 -12.10 5.91
N ILE A 5 -11.26 -12.47 4.85
CA ILE A 5 -10.72 -13.83 4.63
C ILE A 5 -9.27 -13.88 5.10
N PHE A 6 -8.45 -12.91 4.70
CA PHE A 6 -7.05 -12.81 5.09
C PHE A 6 -6.58 -11.35 5.07
N ILE A 7 -5.42 -11.13 5.69
CA ILE A 7 -4.74 -9.83 5.72
C ILE A 7 -3.28 -10.06 5.35
N GLU A 8 -2.78 -9.29 4.39
CA GLU A 8 -1.38 -9.26 3.99
C GLU A 8 -0.76 -7.95 4.45
N THR A 9 0.44 -7.99 5.02
CA THR A 9 1.09 -6.78 5.55
C THR A 9 2.43 -6.55 4.89
N GLY A 10 2.75 -5.29 4.61
CA GLY A 10 3.99 -4.91 3.96
C GLY A 10 4.53 -3.58 4.45
N THR A 11 5.79 -3.31 4.12
CA THR A 11 6.45 -2.04 4.38
C THR A 11 7.15 -1.56 3.12
N GLY A 12 6.98 -0.28 2.82
CA GLY A 12 7.57 0.37 1.67
C GLY A 12 8.33 1.61 2.11
N ILE A 13 9.46 1.83 1.46
CA ILE A 13 10.40 2.89 1.83
C ILE A 13 10.66 3.73 0.60
N ASP A 14 10.52 5.04 0.74
CA ASP A 14 11.11 5.99 -0.19
C ASP A 14 12.34 6.64 0.47
N VAL A 15 13.52 6.22 0.01
CA VAL A 15 14.81 6.69 0.55
C VAL A 15 15.18 8.08 0.07
N HIS A 16 14.63 8.53 -1.07
CA HIS A 16 14.95 9.78 -1.76
C HIS A 16 13.77 10.26 -2.61
N GLY A 17 13.60 11.57 -2.72
CA GLY A 17 12.61 12.21 -3.60
C GLY A 17 11.30 12.60 -2.91
N GLN A 18 11.15 12.29 -1.61
CA GLN A 18 9.98 12.63 -0.78
C GLN A 18 8.66 12.28 -1.47
N ASP A 19 8.64 11.12 -2.12
CA ASP A 19 7.48 10.59 -2.84
C ASP A 19 6.77 9.59 -1.94
N ILE A 20 5.76 10.09 -1.22
CA ILE A 20 4.94 9.28 -0.34
C ILE A 20 4.15 8.20 -1.10
N THR A 21 3.83 8.46 -2.37
CA THR A 21 3.13 7.50 -3.23
C THR A 21 4.03 6.33 -3.55
N LYS A 22 5.31 6.59 -3.88
CA LYS A 22 6.29 5.54 -4.12
C LYS A 22 6.53 4.68 -2.88
N ALA A 23 6.61 5.27 -1.70
CA ALA A 23 6.68 4.51 -0.44
C ALA A 23 5.42 3.65 -0.23
N ALA A 24 4.23 4.20 -0.47
CA ALA A 24 2.96 3.48 -0.32
C ALA A 24 2.81 2.32 -1.32
N VAL A 25 3.11 2.54 -2.60
CA VAL A 25 3.10 1.50 -3.65
C VAL A 25 4.03 0.36 -3.25
N ARG A 26 5.27 0.67 -2.85
CA ARG A 26 6.22 -0.35 -2.37
C ARG A 26 5.70 -1.14 -1.17
N ALA A 27 4.94 -0.49 -0.28
CA ALA A 27 4.37 -1.16 0.89
C ALA A 27 3.29 -2.18 0.47
N VAL A 28 2.45 -1.83 -0.52
CA VAL A 28 1.43 -2.72 -1.08
C VAL A 28 2.07 -3.86 -1.88
N GLU A 29 3.03 -3.55 -2.76
CA GLU A 29 3.80 -4.57 -3.50
C GLU A 29 4.46 -5.56 -2.53
N ASN A 30 5.10 -5.06 -1.47
CA ASN A 30 5.73 -5.88 -0.45
C ASN A 30 4.73 -6.78 0.29
N ALA A 31 3.49 -6.31 0.49
CA ALA A 31 2.44 -7.10 1.14
C ALA A 31 1.98 -8.27 0.25
N ILE A 32 1.80 -8.06 -1.06
CA ILE A 32 1.06 -9.00 -1.91
C ILE A 32 1.96 -9.87 -2.82
N HIS A 33 3.14 -9.41 -3.22
CA HIS A 33 3.93 -10.08 -4.28
C HIS A 33 4.54 -11.44 -3.89
N TYR A 34 4.62 -11.75 -2.60
CA TYR A 34 5.20 -13.02 -2.11
C TYR A 34 4.15 -14.10 -1.86
N ASN A 35 2.87 -13.80 -2.09
CA ASN A 35 1.76 -14.71 -1.80
C ASN A 35 1.11 -15.21 -3.10
N SER A 36 0.58 -16.42 -3.05
CA SER A 36 -0.26 -16.98 -4.10
C SER A 36 -1.49 -17.60 -3.47
N MET A 37 -2.67 -17.18 -3.92
CA MET A 37 -3.96 -17.61 -3.36
C MET A 37 -4.80 -18.37 -4.41
N PRO A 38 -4.35 -19.55 -4.88
CA PRO A 38 -5.02 -20.27 -5.97
C PRO A 38 -6.47 -20.67 -5.63
N GLY A 39 -6.80 -20.82 -4.35
CA GLY A 39 -8.13 -21.21 -3.87
C GLY A 39 -9.08 -20.05 -3.60
N ILE A 40 -8.67 -18.78 -3.76
CA ILE A 40 -9.47 -17.62 -3.29
C ILE A 40 -10.88 -17.58 -3.87
N LYS A 41 -11.01 -17.96 -5.15
CA LYS A 41 -12.29 -18.01 -5.85
C LYS A 41 -13.33 -18.87 -5.10
N ASN A 42 -12.91 -19.96 -4.44
CA ASN A 42 -13.83 -20.85 -3.73
C ASN A 42 -14.41 -20.25 -2.44
N TYR A 43 -13.77 -19.21 -1.88
CA TYR A 43 -14.21 -18.54 -0.66
C TYR A 43 -15.08 -17.31 -0.93
N LEU A 44 -15.15 -16.85 -2.17
CA LEU A 44 -15.92 -15.68 -2.58
C LEU A 44 -17.36 -16.06 -2.94
N PRO A 45 -18.34 -15.15 -2.73
CA PRO A 45 -19.71 -15.34 -3.19
C PRO A 45 -19.75 -15.65 -4.69
N GLU A 46 -20.62 -16.59 -5.07
CA GLU A 46 -20.79 -17.05 -6.46
C GLU A 46 -19.50 -17.55 -7.12
N GLN A 47 -18.46 -17.81 -6.31
CA GLN A 47 -17.14 -18.14 -6.77
C GLN A 47 -16.60 -17.15 -7.81
N SER A 48 -16.78 -15.84 -7.59
CA SER A 48 -16.39 -14.81 -8.56
C SER A 48 -15.37 -13.83 -7.98
N LEU A 49 -14.28 -13.58 -8.71
CA LEU A 49 -13.28 -12.55 -8.34
C LEU A 49 -13.86 -11.13 -8.37
N HIS A 50 -14.97 -10.90 -9.09
CA HIS A 50 -15.67 -9.61 -9.08
C HIS A 50 -16.30 -9.30 -7.71
N ASN A 51 -16.60 -10.33 -6.93
CA ASN A 51 -17.13 -10.19 -5.57
C ASN A 51 -16.02 -9.97 -4.54
N MET A 52 -14.75 -9.99 -4.95
CA MET A 52 -13.64 -9.66 -4.08
C MET A 52 -13.65 -8.17 -3.75
N ARG A 53 -13.53 -7.85 -2.47
CA ARG A 53 -13.31 -6.50 -1.95
C ARG A 53 -11.94 -6.45 -1.29
N VAL A 54 -11.22 -5.37 -1.57
CA VAL A 54 -9.91 -5.10 -1.00
C VAL A 54 -9.91 -3.74 -0.31
N ASN A 55 -9.49 -3.71 0.95
CA ASN A 55 -9.25 -2.48 1.68
C ASN A 55 -7.75 -2.38 1.97
N ILE A 56 -7.10 -1.38 1.36
CA ILE A 56 -5.69 -1.09 1.59
C ILE A 56 -5.62 -0.03 2.68
N LYS A 57 -5.20 -0.45 3.88
CA LYS A 57 -4.92 0.47 4.98
C LYS A 57 -3.45 0.89 4.95
N LEU A 58 -3.20 2.18 4.80
CA LEU A 58 -1.86 2.76 4.75
C LEU A 58 -1.61 3.63 5.99
N ALA A 59 -0.56 3.30 6.73
CA ALA A 59 -0.02 4.12 7.80
C ALA A 59 1.05 5.04 7.23
N VAL A 60 0.73 6.33 7.14
CA VAL A 60 1.53 7.34 6.41
C VAL A 60 2.08 8.38 7.39
N PRO A 61 3.39 8.67 7.37
CA PRO A 61 4.02 9.55 8.35
C PRO A 61 3.78 11.03 8.11
N LEU A 62 3.84 11.49 6.86
CA LEU A 62 3.71 12.88 6.45
C LEU A 62 3.12 12.95 5.03
N ASP A 63 2.76 14.15 4.59
CA ASP A 63 2.41 14.46 3.19
C ASP A 63 1.26 13.61 2.64
N LYS A 64 0.30 13.22 3.49
CA LYS A 64 -0.89 12.43 3.11
C LYS A 64 -1.69 13.05 1.96
N ASP A 65 -1.71 14.38 1.87
CA ASP A 65 -2.35 15.16 0.82
C ASP A 65 -1.69 14.97 -0.56
N LYS A 66 -0.44 14.50 -0.59
CA LYS A 66 0.33 14.22 -1.82
C LYS A 66 0.27 12.75 -2.26
N LEU A 67 -0.42 11.90 -1.50
CA LEU A 67 -0.57 10.49 -1.83
C LEU A 67 -1.52 10.31 -3.02
N ASP A 68 -1.01 9.74 -4.12
CA ASP A 68 -1.82 9.34 -5.26
C ASP A 68 -2.51 7.99 -4.96
N ILE A 69 -3.76 8.10 -4.51
CA ILE A 69 -4.61 6.97 -4.17
C ILE A 69 -4.89 6.08 -5.38
N GLU A 70 -5.02 6.64 -6.57
CA GLU A 70 -5.33 5.85 -7.76
C GLU A 70 -4.14 5.01 -8.20
N ARG A 71 -2.92 5.55 -8.07
CA ARG A 71 -1.69 4.76 -8.29
C ARG A 71 -1.56 3.61 -7.30
N VAL A 72 -1.87 3.83 -6.01
CA VAL A 72 -1.89 2.74 -5.01
C VAL A 72 -2.92 1.65 -5.36
N LYS A 73 -4.12 2.04 -5.81
CA LYS A 73 -5.17 1.07 -6.18
C LYS A 73 -4.78 0.18 -7.36
N GLN A 74 -3.97 0.70 -8.29
CA GLN A 74 -3.52 -0.05 -9.48
C GLN A 74 -2.65 -1.26 -9.15
N GLU A 75 -2.07 -1.31 -7.94
CA GLU A 75 -1.30 -2.47 -7.48
C GLU A 75 -2.17 -3.72 -7.22
N ILE A 76 -3.48 -3.56 -7.06
CA ILE A 76 -4.39 -4.68 -6.82
C ILE A 76 -5.06 -5.11 -8.14
N PRO A 77 -4.83 -6.35 -8.62
CA PRO A 77 -5.24 -6.75 -9.97
C PRO A 77 -6.73 -7.09 -10.12
N TYR A 78 -7.46 -7.36 -9.03
CA TYR A 78 -8.85 -7.82 -9.09
C TYR A 78 -9.70 -7.25 -7.96
N GLY A 79 -11.02 -7.23 -8.17
CA GLY A 79 -12.00 -6.84 -7.15
C GLY A 79 -12.26 -5.34 -7.07
N THR A 80 -13.05 -4.95 -6.06
CA THR A 80 -13.31 -3.55 -5.74
C THR A 80 -12.32 -3.08 -4.68
N VAL A 81 -11.50 -2.09 -5.02
CA VAL A 81 -10.39 -1.62 -4.18
C VAL A 81 -10.73 -0.29 -3.52
N THR A 82 -10.51 -0.22 -2.21
CA THR A 82 -10.61 1.00 -1.40
C THR A 82 -9.29 1.24 -0.68
N VAL A 83 -9.01 2.50 -0.36
CA VAL A 83 -7.80 2.90 0.36
C VAL A 83 -8.21 3.72 1.58
N GLU A 84 -7.74 3.31 2.75
CA GLU A 84 -7.87 4.02 4.01
C GLU A 84 -6.49 4.53 4.43
N VAL A 85 -6.37 5.83 4.68
CA VAL A 85 -5.09 6.46 5.06
C VAL A 85 -5.18 6.92 6.51
N ILE A 86 -4.25 6.45 7.35
CA ILE A 86 -4.16 6.78 8.77
C ILE A 86 -2.79 7.38 9.12
N ASP A 87 -2.70 8.07 10.26
CA ASP A 87 -1.40 8.51 10.80
C ASP A 87 -0.59 7.30 11.28
N GLY A 88 0.70 7.25 10.94
CA GLY A 88 1.61 6.19 11.37
C GLY A 88 2.85 6.13 10.49
N GLY A 89 3.48 4.96 10.34
CA GLY A 89 4.73 4.84 9.59
C GLY A 89 5.88 5.61 10.24
N MET A 90 6.86 6.04 9.45
CA MET A 90 7.99 6.84 9.95
C MET A 90 8.55 7.78 8.88
N ALA A 91 8.76 9.05 9.24
CA ALA A 91 9.65 9.96 8.53
C ALA A 91 10.93 10.09 9.34
N THR A 92 12.08 9.87 8.72
CA THR A 92 13.39 10.00 9.36
C THR A 92 14.38 10.61 8.38
N THR A 93 15.50 11.11 8.87
CA THR A 93 16.59 11.58 8.01
C THR A 93 17.22 10.41 7.24
N SER A 94 17.43 10.58 5.93
CA SER A 94 18.32 9.78 5.08
C SER A 94 19.80 10.16 5.28
N GLY A 95 20.06 11.26 5.99
CA GLY A 95 21.39 11.78 6.31
C GLY A 95 22.08 12.49 5.15
N ILE A 96 21.46 12.57 3.98
CA ILE A 96 22.04 13.18 2.77
C ILE A 96 20.94 13.75 1.87
N VAL A 97 21.25 14.84 1.18
CA VAL A 97 20.45 15.38 0.09
C VAL A 97 21.23 15.15 -1.19
N LEU A 98 20.69 14.35 -2.10
CA LEU A 98 21.30 14.06 -3.40
C LEU A 98 20.58 14.83 -4.50
N GLU A 99 21.24 15.83 -5.08
CA GLU A 99 20.68 16.68 -6.15
C GLU A 99 20.30 15.87 -7.41
N ASP A 100 20.94 14.73 -7.66
CA ASP A 100 20.65 13.83 -8.79
C ASP A 100 19.53 12.81 -8.50
N LYS A 101 18.92 12.84 -7.30
CA LYS A 101 17.86 11.92 -6.86
C LYS A 101 16.54 12.61 -6.52
N ASP A 102 16.35 13.84 -7.01
CA ASP A 102 15.15 14.65 -6.77
C ASP A 102 14.87 14.94 -5.29
N ASP A 103 15.89 14.85 -4.42
CA ASP A 103 15.74 15.18 -3.00
C ASP A 103 15.43 16.67 -2.81
N LYS A 104 14.31 16.95 -2.15
CA LYS A 104 13.87 18.28 -1.70
C LYS A 104 14.34 18.57 -0.28
N ASN A 105 14.56 17.53 0.52
CA ASN A 105 15.10 17.58 1.87
C ASN A 105 15.82 16.26 2.19
N ASP A 106 16.29 16.11 3.42
CA ASP A 106 16.97 14.91 3.88
C ASP A 106 16.01 13.86 4.46
N LEU A 107 14.70 13.93 4.20
CA LEU A 107 13.75 12.96 4.73
C LEU A 107 13.62 11.75 3.80
N MET A 108 13.57 10.58 4.41
CA MET A 108 13.05 9.35 3.84
C MET A 108 11.74 8.94 4.53
N TYR A 109 10.84 8.34 3.76
CA TYR A 109 9.52 7.91 4.24
C TYR A 109 9.42 6.40 4.31
N ILE A 110 8.85 5.91 5.40
CA ILE A 110 8.51 4.51 5.62
C ILE A 110 7.01 4.43 5.83
N VAL A 111 6.34 3.69 4.95
CA VAL A 111 4.89 3.46 4.97
C VAL A 111 4.65 1.99 5.27
N ASN A 112 3.71 1.72 6.16
CA ASN A 112 3.21 0.36 6.40
C ASN A 112 1.86 0.18 5.70
N ALA A 113 1.63 -1.00 5.14
CA ALA A 113 0.38 -1.39 4.52
C ALA A 113 -0.21 -2.62 5.22
N ALA A 114 -1.52 -2.62 5.39
CA ALA A 114 -2.32 -3.81 5.63
C ALA A 114 -3.37 -3.92 4.52
N VAL A 115 -3.27 -4.97 3.71
CA VAL A 115 -4.17 -5.28 2.60
C VAL A 115 -5.18 -6.32 3.10
N GLU A 116 -6.38 -5.85 3.41
CA GLU A 116 -7.47 -6.68 3.89
C GLU A 116 -8.29 -7.18 2.69
N VAL A 117 -8.45 -8.50 2.56
CA VAL A 117 -9.16 -9.12 1.42
C VAL A 117 -10.38 -9.91 1.92
N GLY A 118 -11.51 -9.70 1.26
CA GLY A 118 -12.77 -10.35 1.60
C GLY A 118 -13.90 -10.02 0.64
N TYR A 119 -15.14 -9.97 1.13
CA TYR A 119 -16.33 -9.60 0.35
C TYR A 119 -17.38 -8.86 1.19
#